data_AF-A0A9E6WG88-F1
#
_entry.id   AF-A0A9E6WG88-F1
#
_cell.length_a   1.000
_cell.length_b   1.000
_cell.length_c   1.000
_cell.angle_alpha   90.00
_cell.angle_beta   90.00
_cell.angle_gamma   90.00
#
_symmetry.space_group_name_H-M   'P 1'
#
loop_
_entity.id
_entity.type
_entity.pdbx_description
1 polymer ?
#
loop_
_entity_poly.entity_id
_entity_poly.type
_entity_poly.pdbx_seq_one_letter_code
_entity_poly.pdbx_strand_id
1 'polypeptide(L)'
;RSVGPDRYRFSWTDNGGAVTATSERPFSDGQKAFLAIRPEKVQIATEKPESENALRGRVHDIAYLGNISTYHVEIEGGRMVKAQTANTRRLSARTITWEDEVWLSWTPTAAVLLES
;
A
#
# COMPACT_ATOMS: atom_id res chain seq x y z
N ARG A 1 -5.91 9.77 -13.29
CA ARG A 1 -5.42 11.04 -13.86
C ARG A 1 -3.94 10.98 -14.13
N SER A 2 -3.44 11.41 -15.29
CA SER A 2 -1.98 11.51 -15.52
C SER A 2 -1.34 12.62 -14.66
N VAL A 3 -0.14 12.35 -14.13
CA VAL A 3 0.68 13.30 -13.34
C VAL A 3 2.13 13.40 -13.85
N GLY A 4 2.43 12.78 -14.99
CA GLY A 4 3.75 12.74 -15.61
C GLY A 4 3.85 11.58 -16.60
N PRO A 5 5.01 11.42 -17.27
CA PRO A 5 5.26 10.28 -18.16
C PRO A 5 5.01 8.97 -17.41
N ASP A 6 4.13 8.14 -17.95
CA ASP A 6 3.74 6.82 -17.43
C ASP A 6 3.27 6.81 -15.98
N ARG A 7 2.94 7.97 -15.39
CA ARG A 7 2.56 8.14 -13.99
C ARG A 7 1.15 8.65 -13.85
N TYR A 8 0.41 8.02 -12.96
CA TYR A 8 -1.00 8.28 -12.76
C TYR A 8 -1.34 8.40 -11.29
N ARG A 9 -2.17 9.37 -10.95
CA ARG A 9 -2.89 9.44 -9.68
C ARG A 9 -4.15 8.59 -9.77
N PHE A 10 -4.29 7.66 -8.83
CA PHE A 10 -5.39 6.72 -8.69
C PHE A 10 -6.09 6.93 -7.34
N SER A 11 -7.42 6.94 -7.34
CA SER A 11 -8.28 7.06 -6.16
C SER A 11 -9.36 6.00 -6.21
N TRP A 12 -9.71 5.41 -5.06
CA TRP A 12 -10.75 4.37 -4.95
C TRP A 12 -11.96 4.80 -4.13
N THR A 13 -11.95 6.03 -3.59
CA THR A 13 -13.12 6.68 -2.98
C THR A 13 -13.19 8.14 -3.43
N ASP A 14 -14.36 8.75 -3.30
CA ASP A 14 -14.59 10.15 -3.70
C ASP A 14 -13.95 11.17 -2.74
N ASN A 15 -13.69 10.78 -1.48
CA ASN A 15 -13.24 11.69 -0.41
C ASN A 15 -11.94 11.27 0.29
N GLY A 16 -11.30 10.17 -0.11
CA GLY A 16 -10.18 9.59 0.63
C GLY A 16 -9.24 8.71 -0.21
N GLY A 17 -7.96 8.75 0.17
CA GLY A 17 -6.85 7.93 -0.36
C GLY A 17 -6.57 8.07 -1.85
N ALA A 18 -5.53 8.83 -2.21
CA ALA A 18 -4.98 8.82 -3.57
C ALA A 18 -3.52 8.39 -3.54
N VAL A 19 -3.13 7.56 -4.51
CA VAL A 19 -1.75 7.08 -4.66
C VAL A 19 -1.29 7.28 -6.09
N THR A 20 0.02 7.42 -6.25
CA THR A 20 0.66 7.45 -7.56
C THR A 20 1.10 6.05 -7.94
N ALA A 21 0.86 5.69 -9.19
CA ALA A 21 1.25 4.43 -9.79
C ALA A 21 1.80 4.65 -11.19
N THR A 22 2.51 3.65 -11.70
CA THR A 22 3.03 3.63 -13.06
C THR A 22 2.22 2.72 -13.98
N SER A 23 2.24 2.97 -15.28
CA SER A 23 1.76 1.99 -16.26
C SER A 23 2.42 2.19 -17.62
N GLU A 24 2.71 1.10 -18.31
CA GLU A 24 3.22 1.11 -19.69
C GLU A 24 2.12 1.42 -20.72
N ARG A 25 0.85 1.35 -20.30
CA ARG A 25 -0.30 1.68 -21.15
C ARG A 25 -0.87 3.05 -20.76
N PRO A 26 -1.35 3.83 -21.74
CA PRO A 26 -2.05 5.07 -21.47
C PRO A 26 -3.41 4.82 -20.80
N PHE A 27 -3.75 5.64 -19.80
CA PHE A 27 -5.08 5.69 -19.19
C PHE A 27 -5.70 7.07 -19.36
N SER A 28 -7.01 7.10 -19.62
CA SER A 28 -7.79 8.34 -19.66
C SER A 28 -8.26 8.76 -18.27
N ASP A 29 -8.50 10.06 -18.09
CA ASP A 29 -9.10 10.58 -16.86
C ASP A 29 -10.50 9.99 -16.65
N GLY A 30 -10.77 9.53 -15.42
CA GLY A 30 -12.04 8.85 -15.07
C GLY A 30 -12.16 7.39 -15.53
N GLN A 31 -11.17 6.85 -16.25
CA GLN A 31 -11.17 5.45 -16.65
C GLN A 31 -11.08 4.53 -15.42
N LYS A 32 -11.94 3.50 -15.38
CA LYS A 32 -11.84 2.43 -14.37
C LYS A 32 -10.56 1.61 -14.61
N ALA A 33 -9.87 1.29 -13.52
CA ALA A 33 -8.60 0.56 -13.55
C ALA A 33 -8.43 -0.23 -12.26
N PHE A 34 -7.55 -1.23 -12.30
CA PHE A 34 -7.04 -1.89 -11.10
C PHE A 34 -5.68 -1.30 -10.72
N LEU A 35 -5.43 -1.21 -9.41
CA LEU A 35 -4.13 -0.92 -8.85
C LEU A 35 -3.54 -2.21 -8.28
N ALA A 36 -2.41 -2.64 -8.82
CA ALA A 36 -1.69 -3.81 -8.35
C ALA A 36 -0.37 -3.42 -7.67
N ILE A 37 -0.14 -3.96 -6.48
CA ILE A 37 1.10 -3.78 -5.71
C ILE A 37 1.44 -5.13 -5.10
N ARG A 38 2.71 -5.53 -5.17
CA ARG A 38 3.15 -6.77 -4.52
C ARG A 38 3.31 -6.55 -3.01
N PRO A 39 2.82 -7.44 -2.14
CA PRO A 39 2.85 -7.22 -0.68
C PRO A 39 4.25 -6.99 -0.10
N GLU A 40 5.29 -7.61 -0.66
CA GLU A 40 6.68 -7.44 -0.24
C GLU A 40 7.27 -6.06 -0.59
N LYS A 41 6.58 -5.28 -1.43
CA LYS A 41 6.94 -3.89 -1.75
C LYS A 41 6.24 -2.88 -0.84
N VAL A 42 5.33 -3.33 0.02
CA VAL A 42 4.60 -2.50 0.97
C VAL A 42 5.33 -2.53 2.31
N GLN A 43 5.84 -1.37 2.71
CA GLN A 43 6.41 -1.16 4.05
C GLN A 43 5.29 -0.87 5.05
N ILE A 44 5.50 -1.27 6.31
CA ILE A 44 4.59 -1.03 7.43
C ILE A 44 5.37 -0.41 8.60
N ALA A 45 4.86 0.67 9.16
CA ALA A 45 5.46 1.40 10.28
C ALA A 45 4.39 2.02 11.19
N THR A 46 4.72 2.29 12.45
CA THR A 46 3.83 3.01 13.39
C THR A 46 3.83 4.52 13.16
N GLU A 47 4.93 5.06 12.62
CA GLU A 47 5.08 6.48 12.32
C GLU A 47 4.84 6.75 10.83
N LYS A 48 4.38 7.96 10.51
CA LYS A 48 4.13 8.35 9.11
C LYS A 48 5.46 8.43 8.36
N PRO A 49 5.64 7.66 7.28
CA PRO A 49 6.87 7.70 6.50
C PRO A 49 6.90 8.91 5.57
N GLU A 50 8.10 9.36 5.24
CA GLU A 50 8.35 10.31 4.15
C GLU A 50 8.31 9.58 2.80
N SER A 51 7.11 9.26 2.34
CA SER A 51 6.86 8.58 1.07
C SER A 51 5.75 9.26 0.29
N GLU A 52 5.84 9.24 -1.04
CA GLU A 52 4.79 9.78 -1.92
C GLU A 52 3.48 9.01 -1.76
N ASN A 53 3.58 7.68 -1.68
CA ASN A 53 2.45 6.84 -1.30
C ASN A 53 2.59 6.47 0.18
N ALA A 54 1.67 6.99 0.98
CA ALA A 54 1.55 6.69 2.39
C ALA A 54 0.06 6.64 2.75
N LEU A 55 -0.41 5.50 3.24
CA LEU A 55 -1.80 5.30 3.66
C LEU A 55 -1.83 4.91 5.13
N ARG A 56 -2.71 5.55 5.89
CA ARG A 56 -3.00 5.14 7.26
C ARG A 56 -4.02 3.99 7.23
N GLY A 57 -3.83 3.03 8.10
CA GLY A 57 -4.76 1.93 8.30
C GLY A 57 -4.62 1.30 9.68
N ARG A 58 -5.40 0.25 9.89
CA ARG A 58 -5.40 -0.53 11.14
C ARG A 58 -5.12 -2.00 10.82
N VAL A 59 -4.24 -2.63 11.60
CA VAL A 59 -3.95 -4.05 11.44
C VAL A 59 -5.17 -4.86 11.82
N HIS A 60 -5.72 -5.61 10.88
CA HIS A 60 -6.89 -6.47 11.08
C HIS A 60 -6.50 -7.92 11.36
N ASP A 61 -5.45 -8.41 10.70
CA ASP A 61 -4.95 -9.77 10.88
C ASP A 61 -3.44 -9.86 10.58
N ILE A 62 -2.79 -10.87 11.15
CA ILE A 62 -1.38 -11.18 10.91
C ILE A 62 -1.23 -12.68 10.67
N ALA A 63 -0.87 -13.04 9.45
CA ALA A 63 -0.57 -14.41 9.08
C ALA A 63 0.93 -14.67 9.12
N TYR A 64 1.34 -15.76 9.76
CA TYR A 64 2.74 -16.15 9.88
C TYR A 64 3.01 -17.39 9.03
N LEU A 65 3.99 -17.31 8.14
CA LEU A 65 4.45 -18.43 7.31
C LEU A 65 5.97 -18.48 7.32
N GLY A 66 6.52 -19.45 8.06
CA GLY A 66 7.97 -19.60 8.21
C GLY A 66 8.59 -18.34 8.83
N ASN A 67 9.48 -17.68 8.09
CA ASN A 67 10.11 -16.43 8.49
C ASN A 67 9.41 -15.19 7.93
N ILE A 68 8.18 -15.29 7.43
CA ILE A 68 7.42 -14.16 6.86
C ILE A 68 6.20 -13.88 7.72
N SER A 69 6.02 -12.62 8.08
CA SER A 69 4.77 -12.08 8.61
C SER A 69 4.04 -11.34 7.49
N THR A 70 2.77 -11.67 7.26
CA THR A 70 1.88 -10.95 6.36
C THR A 70 0.85 -10.20 7.18
N TYR A 71 0.91 -8.87 7.14
CA TYR A 71 -0.07 -7.98 7.78
C TYR A 71 -1.21 -7.72 6.81
N HIS A 72 -2.43 -7.90 7.29
CA HIS A 72 -3.66 -7.50 6.63
C HIS A 72 -4.10 -6.18 7.28
N VAL A 73 -3.97 -5.08 6.55
CA VAL A 73 -4.25 -3.73 7.05
C VAL A 73 -5.47 -3.16 6.34
N GLU A 74 -6.48 -2.81 7.13
CA GLU A 74 -7.66 -2.12 6.65
C GLU A 74 -7.36 -0.62 6.54
N ILE A 75 -7.47 -0.07 5.33
CA ILE A 75 -7.32 1.35 5.06
C ILE A 75 -8.68 2.02 4.89
N GLU A 76 -8.67 3.35 4.73
CA GLU A 76 -9.88 4.13 4.44
C GLU A 76 -10.70 3.55 3.27
N GLY A 77 -12.02 3.51 3.46
CA GLY A 77 -12.96 2.89 2.52
C GLY A 77 -13.09 1.37 2.68
N GLY A 78 -12.59 0.79 3.77
CA GLY A 78 -12.73 -0.64 4.10
C GLY A 78 -11.93 -1.57 3.18
N ARG A 79 -10.93 -1.02 2.47
CA ARG A 79 -10.07 -1.82 1.58
C ARG A 79 -8.99 -2.51 2.40
N MET A 80 -8.74 -3.78 2.10
CA MET A 80 -7.67 -4.55 2.72
C MET A 80 -6.40 -4.49 1.87
N VAL A 81 -5.29 -4.07 2.46
CA VAL A 81 -3.97 -4.05 1.84
C VAL A 81 -3.04 -5.01 2.60
N LYS A 82 -2.24 -5.78 1.85
CA LYS A 82 -1.29 -6.73 2.42
C LYS A 82 0.12 -6.15 2.43
N ALA A 83 0.82 -6.28 3.55
CA ALA A 83 2.24 -5.98 3.67
C ALA A 83 3.00 -7.23 4.16
N GLN A 84 4.09 -7.59 3.50
CA GLN A 84 4.90 -8.74 3.88
C GLN A 84 6.26 -8.30 4.42
N THR A 85 6.65 -8.85 5.57
CA THR A 85 7.98 -8.59 6.13
C THR A 85 8.65 -9.87 6.61
N ALA A 86 9.97 -9.94 6.38
CA ALA A 86 10.80 -10.97 6.96
C ALA A 86 10.92 -10.80 8.50
N ASN A 87 10.91 -11.91 9.20
CA ASN A 87 11.01 -12.02 10.66
C ASN A 87 12.48 -12.12 11.10
N THR A 88 13.36 -11.40 10.41
CA THR A 88 14.78 -11.27 10.77
C THR A 88 14.88 -10.38 12.01
N ARG A 89 15.08 -11.00 13.18
CA ARG A 89 15.23 -10.40 14.53
C ARG A 89 15.33 -8.86 14.53
N ARG A 90 14.21 -8.17 14.76
CA ARG A 90 14.16 -6.72 14.95
C ARG A 90 14.21 -6.40 16.44
N LEU A 91 15.42 -6.23 16.98
CA LEU A 91 15.65 -5.80 18.36
C LEU A 91 15.29 -4.30 18.61
N SER A 92 14.82 -3.57 17.60
CA SER A 92 14.67 -2.10 17.68
C SER A 92 13.37 -1.51 17.13
N ALA A 93 12.45 -2.31 16.55
CA ALA A 93 11.15 -1.80 16.12
C ALA A 93 10.08 -2.21 17.14
N ARG A 94 9.24 -1.27 17.58
CA ARG A 94 8.00 -1.62 18.30
C ARG A 94 7.29 -2.73 17.51
N THR A 95 6.93 -3.83 18.19
CA THR A 95 6.25 -4.96 17.55
C THR A 95 4.86 -4.52 17.15
N ILE A 96 4.66 -4.23 15.86
CA ILE A 96 3.32 -4.02 15.29
C ILE A 96 2.50 -5.28 15.54
N THR A 97 1.31 -5.11 16.11
CA THR A 97 0.40 -6.19 16.49
C THR A 97 -1.03 -5.91 15.99
N TRP A 98 -1.96 -6.83 16.24
CA TRP A 98 -3.37 -6.65 15.90
C TRP A 98 -3.93 -5.34 16.45
N GLU A 99 -4.86 -4.74 15.71
CA GLU A 99 -5.54 -3.50 16.06
C GLU A 99 -4.66 -2.24 16.11
N ASP A 100 -3.35 -2.36 15.89
CA ASP A 100 -2.46 -1.20 15.82
C ASP A 100 -2.81 -0.31 14.63
N GLU A 101 -2.79 1.00 14.88
CA GLU A 101 -2.76 1.99 13.81
C GLU A 101 -1.36 2.05 13.20
N VAL A 102 -1.31 1.93 11.87
CA VAL A 102 -0.08 1.85 11.10
C VAL A 102 -0.15 2.70 9.85
N TRP A 103 1.02 2.95 9.29
CA TRP A 103 1.21 3.51 7.97
C TRP A 103 1.75 2.45 7.02
N LEU A 104 1.10 2.33 5.87
CA LEU A 104 1.58 1.59 4.72
C LEU A 104 2.27 2.55 3.75
N SER A 105 3.41 2.17 3.21
CA SER A 105 4.09 2.99 2.19
C SER A 105 4.80 2.17 1.13
N TRP A 106 4.96 2.78 -0.04
CA TRP A 106 5.69 2.24 -1.17
C TRP A 106 6.10 3.36 -2.13
N THR A 107 7.05 3.08 -3.02
CA THR A 107 7.42 4.01 -4.08
C THR A 107 6.38 3.99 -5.20
N PRO A 108 6.18 5.07 -5.97
CA PRO A 108 5.24 5.07 -7.11
C PRO A 108 5.46 3.94 -8.11
N THR A 109 6.71 3.55 -8.33
CA THR A 109 7.13 2.47 -9.24
C THR A 109 6.81 1.06 -8.73
N ALA A 110 6.46 0.91 -7.45
CA ALA A 110 6.02 -0.37 -6.90
C ALA A 110 4.55 -0.68 -7.20
N ALA A 111 3.79 0.32 -7.64
CA ALA A 111 2.38 0.21 -7.97
C ALA A 111 2.17 0.29 -9.49
N VAL A 112 1.38 -0.63 -10.02
CA VAL A 112 1.08 -0.71 -11.45
C VAL A 112 -0.42 -0.52 -11.67
N LEU A 113 -0.81 0.36 -12.60
CA LEU A 113 -2.18 0.42 -13.09
C LEU A 113 -2.41 -0.58 -14.22
N LEU A 114 -3.52 -1.30 -14.11
CA LEU A 114 -3.99 -2.30 -15.06
C LEU A 114 -5.40 -1.94 -15.53
N GLU A 115 -5.74 -2.32 -16.76
CA GLU A 115 -7.10 -2.19 -17.29
C GLU A 115 -8.07 -3.07 -16.47
N SER A 116 -9.31 -2.60 -16.32
CA SER A 116 -10.37 -3.29 -15.56
C SER A 116 -11.05 -4.41 -16.34
#